data_AF-A0A4R5WJT2-F1
#
_entry.id   AF-A0A4R5WJT2-F1
#
_cell.length_a   1.000
_cell.length_b   1.000
_cell.length_c   1.000
_cell.angle_alpha   90.00
_cell.angle_beta   90.00
_cell.angle_gamma   90.00
#
_symmetry.space_group_name_H-M   'P 1'
#
loop_
_entity.id
_entity.type
_entity.pdbx_description
1 polymer ?
#
loop_
_entity_poly.entity_id
_entity_poly.type
_entity_poly.pdbx_seq_one_letter_code
_entity_poly.pdbx_strand_id
1 'polypeptide(L)'
;MAPELHVDPQVLTTAASTMTSCGSAVGEAKPGEPLNSAAAGMSGLASGAACQRVAPVLNTDCQNLGKAVTGFADSLRTAATKYQSTDAAAGNAIGKTMPGR
;
A
#
# COMPACT_ATOMS: atom_id res chain seq x y z
N MET A 1 -2.98 33.07 -0.06
CA MET A 1 -1.94 32.42 -0.87
C MET A 1 -1.65 31.08 -0.23
N ALA A 2 -1.84 29.97 -0.95
CA ALA A 2 -1.50 28.66 -0.42
C ALA A 2 0.03 28.55 -0.33
N PRO A 3 0.58 27.93 0.72
CA PRO A 3 2.01 27.71 0.82
C PRO A 3 2.49 26.90 -0.39
N GLU A 4 3.67 27.25 -0.91
CA GLU A 4 4.29 26.57 -2.04
C GLU A 4 4.62 25.14 -1.61
N LEU A 5 3.82 24.18 -2.08
CA LEU A 5 3.94 22.78 -1.69
C LEU A 5 5.14 22.18 -2.43
N HIS A 6 6.29 22.11 -1.77
CA HIS A 6 7.46 21.43 -2.31
C HIS A 6 7.29 19.91 -2.10
N VAL A 7 7.12 19.18 -3.19
CA VAL A 7 6.94 17.72 -3.15
C VAL A 7 8.26 17.05 -3.52
N ASP A 8 8.77 16.22 -2.62
CA ASP A 8 9.95 15.38 -2.86
C ASP A 8 9.54 14.01 -3.45
N PRO A 9 9.85 13.73 -4.73
CA PRO A 9 9.52 12.45 -5.37
C PRO A 9 10.26 11.25 -4.76
N GLN A 10 11.44 11.44 -4.15
CA GLN A 10 12.18 10.38 -3.47
C GLN A 10 11.46 9.95 -2.19
N VAL A 11 10.93 10.91 -1.42
CA VAL A 11 10.13 10.61 -0.23
C VAL A 11 8.85 9.85 -0.60
N LEU A 12 8.15 10.27 -1.67
CA LEU A 12 6.98 9.55 -2.18
C LEU A 12 7.31 8.11 -2.60
N THR A 13 8.43 7.92 -3.30
CA THR A 13 8.87 6.59 -3.77
C THR A 13 9.27 5.68 -2.61
N THR A 14 9.93 6.25 -1.60
CA THR A 14 10.31 5.52 -0.38
C THR A 14 9.08 5.11 0.41
N ALA A 15 8.13 6.03 0.62
CA ALA A 15 6.86 5.74 1.29
C ALA A 15 6.08 4.64 0.55
N ALA A 16 5.98 4.73 -0.79
CA ALA A 16 5.35 3.70 -1.60
C ALA A 16 6.00 2.32 -1.43
N SER A 17 7.32 2.27 -1.34
CA SER A 17 8.05 1.00 -1.16
C SER A 17 7.79 0.38 0.21
N THR A 18 7.82 1.18 1.28
CA THR A 18 7.44 0.74 2.62
C THR A 18 6.00 0.25 2.66
N MET A 19 5.07 1.00 2.08
CA MET A 19 3.65 0.60 2.03
C MET A 19 3.44 -0.67 1.21
N THR A 20 4.19 -0.87 0.12
CA THR A 20 4.13 -2.13 -0.64
C THR A 20 4.54 -3.31 0.24
N SER A 21 5.66 -3.17 0.96
CA SER A 21 6.13 -4.21 1.89
C SER A 21 5.11 -4.51 2.99
N CYS A 22 4.57 -3.48 3.64
CA CYS A 22 3.53 -3.64 4.66
C CYS A 22 2.26 -4.28 4.09
N GLY A 23 1.80 -3.84 2.91
CA GLY A 23 0.61 -4.37 2.27
C GLY A 23 0.76 -5.85 1.92
N SER A 24 1.92 -6.26 1.41
CA SER A 24 2.22 -7.69 1.19
C SER A 24 2.22 -8.48 2.50
N ALA A 25 2.93 -7.99 3.53
CA ALA A 25 3.00 -8.67 4.82
C ALA A 25 1.60 -8.85 5.47
N VAL A 26 0.75 -7.83 5.36
CA VAL A 26 -0.64 -7.90 5.86
C VAL A 26 -1.50 -8.84 5.01
N GLY A 27 -1.37 -8.80 3.69
CA GLY A 27 -2.11 -9.69 2.79
C GLY A 27 -1.72 -11.17 2.95
N GLU A 28 -0.50 -11.43 3.41
CA GLU A 28 0.04 -12.77 3.68
C GLU A 28 -0.19 -13.23 5.11
N ALA A 29 -0.57 -12.34 6.02
CA ALA A 29 -1.03 -12.73 7.35
C ALA A 29 -2.30 -13.58 7.16
N LYS A 30 -2.20 -14.88 7.44
CA LYS A 30 -3.30 -15.86 7.35
C LYS A 30 -3.86 -16.17 8.74
N PRO A 31 -4.50 -15.21 9.45
CA PRO A 31 -5.01 -15.42 10.80
C PRO A 31 -6.10 -16.50 10.90
N GLY A 32 -6.69 -16.90 9.77
CA GLY A 32 -7.65 -18.01 9.72
C GLY A 32 -7.03 -19.37 10.01
N GLU A 33 -5.73 -19.59 9.74
CA GLU A 33 -5.05 -20.86 10.05
C GLU A 33 -5.03 -21.19 11.56
N PRO A 34 -4.55 -20.30 12.45
CA PRO A 34 -4.59 -20.56 13.89
C PRO A 34 -6.02 -20.65 14.42
N LEU A 35 -6.97 -19.90 13.86
CA LEU A 35 -8.39 -20.00 14.23
C LEU A 35 -9.01 -21.35 13.86
N ASN A 36 -8.69 -21.88 12.68
CA ASN A 36 -9.12 -23.21 12.27
C ASN A 36 -8.49 -24.31 13.13
N SER A 37 -7.21 -24.16 13.49
CA SER A 37 -6.53 -25.06 14.42
C SER A 37 -7.17 -25.05 15.81
N ALA A 38 -7.45 -23.86 16.35
CA ALA A 38 -8.15 -23.71 17.63
C ALA A 38 -9.57 -24.31 17.58
N ALA A 39 -10.29 -24.11 16.47
CA ALA A 39 -11.61 -24.68 16.29
C ALA A 39 -11.61 -26.21 16.31
N ALA A 40 -10.59 -26.84 15.71
CA ALA A 40 -10.45 -28.30 15.74
C ALA A 40 -10.28 -28.82 17.18
N GLY A 41 -9.52 -28.11 18.01
CA GLY A 41 -9.37 -28.41 19.44
C GLY A 41 -10.63 -28.16 20.28
N MET A 42 -11.60 -27.41 19.75
CA MET A 42 -12.88 -27.07 20.40
C MET A 42 -14.08 -27.69 19.68
N SER A 43 -13.88 -28.82 18.98
CA SER A 43 -14.93 -29.47 18.20
C SER A 43 -16.16 -29.79 19.06
N GLY A 44 -17.35 -29.45 18.55
CA GLY A 44 -18.62 -29.61 19.27
C GLY A 44 -18.99 -28.45 20.20
N LEU A 45 -18.08 -27.52 20.49
CA LEU A 45 -18.41 -26.28 21.20
C LEU A 45 -18.82 -25.17 20.22
N ALA A 46 -19.75 -24.31 20.67
CA ALA A 46 -20.17 -23.12 19.93
C ALA A 46 -18.98 -22.21 19.56
N SER A 47 -17.96 -22.13 20.45
CA SER A 47 -16.73 -21.37 20.22
C SER A 47 -15.92 -21.90 19.02
N GLY A 48 -15.83 -23.23 18.86
CA GLY A 48 -15.17 -23.83 17.70
C GLY A 48 -15.89 -23.50 16.39
N ALA A 49 -17.22 -23.57 16.39
CA ALA A 49 -18.02 -23.16 15.23
C ALA A 49 -17.89 -21.66 14.91
N ALA A 50 -17.79 -20.80 15.93
CA ALA A 50 -17.53 -19.37 15.74
C ALA A 50 -16.16 -19.12 15.11
N CYS A 51 -15.10 -19.79 15.58
CA CYS A 51 -13.76 -19.70 15.00
C CYS A 51 -13.74 -20.11 13.52
N GLN A 52 -14.42 -21.20 13.14
CA GLN A 52 -14.53 -21.64 11.74
C GLN A 52 -15.24 -20.62 10.83
N ARG A 53 -16.24 -19.91 11.37
CA ARG A 53 -16.97 -18.88 10.61
C ARG A 53 -16.14 -17.61 10.42
N VAL A 54 -15.38 -17.20 11.43
CA VAL A 54 -14.61 -15.95 11.43
C VAL A 54 -13.28 -16.09 10.69
N ALA A 55 -12.66 -17.27 10.71
CA ALA A 55 -11.39 -17.56 10.03
C ALA A 55 -11.33 -17.10 8.55
N PRO A 56 -12.30 -17.44 7.67
CA PRO A 56 -12.26 -16.99 6.28
C PRO A 56 -12.49 -15.48 6.15
N VAL A 57 -13.30 -14.87 7.02
CA VAL A 57 -13.58 -13.42 7.00
C VAL A 57 -12.30 -12.63 7.28
N LEU A 58 -11.56 -13.01 8.33
CA LEU A 58 -10.30 -12.35 8.66
C LEU A 58 -9.22 -12.53 7.58
N ASN A 59 -9.14 -13.71 6.96
CA ASN A 59 -8.24 -13.91 5.82
C ASN A 59 -8.60 -12.99 4.65
N THR A 60 -9.90 -12.85 4.34
CA THR A 60 -10.36 -11.94 3.29
C THR A 60 -10.07 -10.48 3.64
N ASP A 61 -10.30 -10.07 4.88
CA ASP A 61 -10.01 -8.70 5.33
C ASP A 61 -8.52 -8.37 5.25
N CYS A 62 -7.64 -9.29 5.66
CA CYS A 62 -6.19 -9.16 5.49
C CYS A 62 -5.80 -8.99 4.02
N GLN A 63 -6.35 -9.80 3.12
CA GLN A 63 -6.09 -9.68 1.67
C GLN A 63 -6.61 -8.35 1.10
N ASN A 64 -7.80 -7.92 1.50
CA ASN A 64 -8.39 -6.66 1.04
C ASN A 64 -7.59 -5.46 1.54
N LEU A 65 -7.18 -5.48 2.80
CA LEU A 65 -6.33 -4.45 3.39
C LEU A 65 -4.96 -4.41 2.69
N GLY A 66 -4.33 -5.56 2.46
CA GLY A 66 -3.08 -5.66 1.72
C GLY A 66 -3.17 -5.08 0.30
N LYS A 67 -4.27 -5.37 -0.41
CA LYS A 67 -4.57 -4.77 -1.73
C LYS A 67 -4.78 -3.27 -1.67
N ALA A 68 -5.51 -2.78 -0.67
CA ALA A 68 -5.77 -1.34 -0.51
C ALA A 68 -4.46 -0.56 -0.25
N VAL A 69 -3.60 -1.09 0.63
CA VAL A 69 -2.31 -0.48 0.97
C VAL A 69 -1.36 -0.49 -0.23
N THR A 70 -1.28 -1.61 -0.97
CA THR A 70 -0.46 -1.68 -2.20
C THR A 70 -1.00 -0.79 -3.31
N GLY A 71 -2.34 -0.66 -3.46
CA GLY A 71 -2.95 0.27 -4.40
C GLY A 71 -2.68 1.74 -4.08
N PHE A 72 -2.66 2.11 -2.79
CA PHE A 72 -2.26 3.45 -2.39
C PHE A 72 -0.76 3.70 -2.65
N ALA A 73 0.10 2.70 -2.41
CA ALA A 73 1.51 2.77 -2.77
C ALA A 73 1.73 3.04 -4.27
N ASP A 74 0.94 2.40 -5.13
CA ASP A 74 0.98 2.66 -6.58
C ASP A 74 0.59 4.10 -6.94
N SER A 75 -0.43 4.64 -6.25
CA SER A 75 -0.83 6.04 -6.40
C SER A 75 0.30 7.01 -6.02
N LEU A 76 1.04 6.71 -4.96
CA LEU A 76 2.22 7.50 -4.55
C LEU A 76 3.35 7.44 -5.60
N ARG A 77 3.61 6.27 -6.19
CA ARG A 77 4.59 6.15 -7.29
C ARG A 77 4.17 6.96 -8.52
N THR A 78 2.90 6.83 -8.91
CA THR A 78 2.33 7.59 -10.03
C THR A 78 2.46 9.09 -9.80
N ALA A 79 2.19 9.56 -8.58
CA ALA A 79 2.39 10.96 -8.21
C ALA A 79 3.87 11.37 -8.33
N ALA A 80 4.80 10.58 -7.79
CA ALA A 80 6.24 10.86 -7.88
C ALA A 80 6.72 10.98 -9.34
N THR A 81 6.30 10.04 -10.21
CA THR A 81 6.61 10.08 -11.65
C THR A 81 6.05 11.33 -12.32
N LYS A 82 4.82 11.74 -11.97
CA LYS A 82 4.21 12.95 -12.52
C LYS A 82 4.97 14.22 -12.12
N TYR A 83 5.41 14.32 -10.86
CA TYR A 83 6.24 15.44 -10.40
C TYR A 83 7.57 15.49 -11.16
N GLN A 84 8.29 14.37 -11.26
CA GLN A 84 9.56 14.30 -12.00
C GLN A 84 9.39 14.65 -13.48
N SER A 85 8.34 14.14 -14.13
CA SER A 85 8.08 14.43 -15.55
C SER A 85 7.76 15.92 -15.78
N THR A 86 7.02 16.53 -14.86
CA THR A 86 6.66 17.96 -14.97
C THR A 86 7.89 18.83 -14.78
N ASP A 87 8.72 18.51 -13.79
CA ASP A 87 9.98 19.21 -13.51
C ASP A 87 10.96 19.12 -14.70
N ALA A 88 11.14 17.91 -15.26
CA ALA A 88 11.97 17.70 -16.44
C ALA A 88 11.47 18.48 -17.67
N ALA A 89 10.15 18.53 -17.88
CA ALA A 89 9.56 19.29 -18.98
C ALA A 89 9.79 20.80 -18.82
N ALA A 90 9.63 21.33 -17.60
CA ALA A 90 9.91 22.73 -17.28
C ALA A 90 11.40 23.05 -17.47
N GLY A 91 12.30 22.21 -16.95
CA GLY A 91 13.74 22.36 -17.13
C GLY A 91 14.17 22.37 -18.60
N ASN A 92 13.58 21.51 -19.43
CA ASN A 92 13.83 21.50 -20.87
C ASN A 92 13.30 22.75 -21.58
N ALA A 93 12.11 23.24 -21.21
CA ALA A 93 11.57 24.50 -21.73
C ALA A 93 12.46 25.70 -21.37
N ILE A 94 12.98 25.74 -20.14
CA ILE A 94 13.95 26.76 -19.69
C ILE A 94 15.24 26.63 -20.50
N GLY A 95 15.82 25.44 -20.62
CA GLY A 95 17.04 25.20 -21.40
C GLY A 95 16.91 25.60 -22.88
N LYS A 96 15.72 25.42 -23.47
CA LYS A 96 15.43 25.87 -24.85
C LYS A 96 15.28 27.38 -25.00
N THR A 97 14.79 28.06 -23.96
CA THR A 97 14.59 29.52 -23.96
C THR A 97 15.81 30.29 -23.46
N MET A 98 16.76 29.63 -22.79
CA MET A 98 18.06 30.17 -22.38
C MET A 98 19.24 29.34 -22.95
N PRO A 99 19.44 29.30 -24.28
CA PRO A 99 20.60 28.62 -24.84
C PRO A 99 21.86 29.47 -24.59
N GLY A 100 22.72 29.05 -23.64
CA GLY A 100 24.08 29.61 -23.49
C GLY A 100 24.43 30.29 -22.15
N ARG A 101 23.93 29.81 -21.01
CA ARG A 101 24.59 30.03 -19.71
C ARG A 101 25.11 28.73 -19.13
#